data_AF-A0AAD7UQY6-F1
#
_entry.id   AF-A0AAD7UQY6-F1
#
_cell.length_a   1.000
_cell.length_b   1.000
_cell.length_c   1.000
_cell.angle_alpha   90.00
_cell.angle_beta   90.00
_cell.angle_gamma   90.00
#
_symmetry.space_group_name_H-M   'P 1'
#
loop_
_entity.id
_entity.type
_entity.pdbx_description
1 polymer ?
#
loop_
_entity_poly.entity_id
_entity_poly.type
_entity_poly.pdbx_seq_one_letter_code
_entity_poly.pdbx_strand_id
1 'polypeptide(L)'
;MNYFRNHIPYMTDITKPLDELRNATNIPQQWNTKHQKAFEKLKYALLHAPILSYPNMSKRFHVATDASNVGIAAVLYQKYDNKKHIVSFMARALTKSERNYMITKKELLAIIFALKKFHKYL
;
A
#
# COMPACT_ATOMS: atom_id res chain seq x y z
N MET A 1 0.70 1.33 15.10
CA MET A 1 0.07 0.88 13.83
C MET A 1 0.70 1.52 12.58
N ASN A 2 2.02 1.78 12.53
CA ASN A 2 2.66 2.41 11.35
C ASN A 2 3.52 1.43 10.53
N TYR A 3 3.72 0.21 11.04
CA TYR A 3 4.64 -0.78 10.48
C TYR A 3 4.04 -1.57 9.29
N PHE A 4 2.73 -1.86 9.33
CA PHE A 4 2.04 -2.65 8.30
C PHE A 4 1.39 -1.83 7.17
N ARG A 5 1.50 -0.50 7.21
CA ARG A 5 0.87 0.42 6.25
C ARG A 5 1.36 0.20 4.81
N ASN A 6 2.59 -0.28 4.66
CA ASN A 6 3.22 -0.59 3.38
C ASN A 6 2.99 -2.03 2.91
N HIS A 7 2.13 -2.81 3.58
CA HIS A 7 1.97 -4.23 3.27
C HIS A 7 0.54 -4.64 2.94
N ILE A 8 -0.39 -3.68 3.06
CA ILE A 8 -1.81 -3.91 2.86
C ILE A 8 -2.36 -2.93 1.82
N PRO A 9 -2.86 -3.41 0.67
CA PRO A 9 -3.57 -2.57 -0.29
C PRO A 9 -4.81 -1.94 0.36
N TYR A 10 -5.08 -0.66 0.07
CA TYR A 10 -6.24 0.10 0.60
C TYR A 10 -6.27 0.35 2.11
N MET A 11 -5.15 0.13 2.81
CA MET A 11 -5.10 0.33 4.27
C MET A 11 -5.48 1.76 4.68
N THR A 12 -5.16 2.78 3.87
CA THR A 12 -5.50 4.17 4.17
C THR A 12 -7.01 4.44 4.17
N ASP A 13 -7.77 3.86 3.24
CA ASP A 13 -9.23 4.01 3.21
C ASP A 13 -9.92 3.14 4.25
N ILE A 14 -9.31 2.00 4.60
CA ILE A 14 -9.77 1.16 5.70
C ILE A 14 -9.47 1.85 7.05
N THR A 15 -8.32 2.51 7.21
CA THR A 15 -7.93 3.16 8.47
C THR A 15 -8.52 4.55 8.64
N LYS A 16 -8.98 5.23 7.58
CA LYS A 16 -9.58 6.58 7.66
C LYS A 16 -10.61 6.74 8.79
N PRO A 17 -11.67 5.90 8.85
CA PRO A 17 -12.64 6.01 9.94
C PRO A 17 -12.02 5.72 11.31
N LEU A 18 -10.96 4.90 11.39
CA LEU A 18 -10.23 4.64 12.63
C LEU A 18 -9.27 5.79 13.01
N ASP A 19 -8.71 6.51 12.04
CA ASP A 19 -7.90 7.73 12.25
C ASP A 19 -8.79 8.91 12.68
N GLU A 20 -10.06 8.96 12.29
CA GLU A 20 -11.05 9.93 12.81
C GLU A 20 -11.35 9.72 14.30
N LEU A 21 -11.38 8.46 14.77
CA LEU A 21 -11.50 8.12 16.20
C LEU A 21 -10.24 8.46 17.02
N ARG A 22 -9.10 8.74 16.37
CA ARG A 22 -7.83 9.01 17.07
C ARG A 22 -7.84 10.34 17.83
N ASN A 23 -8.66 11.29 17.39
CA ASN A 23 -8.83 12.60 18.02
C ASN A 23 -10.12 12.69 18.85
N ALA A 24 -10.84 11.58 19.01
CA ALA A 24 -12.09 11.53 19.75
C ALA A 24 -11.86 11.50 21.26
N THR A 25 -12.56 12.37 21.99
CA THR A 25 -12.50 12.44 23.46
C THR A 25 -13.15 11.24 24.15
N ASN A 26 -14.06 10.53 23.47
CA ASN A 26 -14.79 9.38 24.04
C ASN A 26 -15.07 8.29 23.00
N ILE A 27 -14.13 7.35 22.89
CA ILE A 27 -14.09 6.28 21.88
C ILE A 27 -15.31 5.32 21.95
N PRO A 28 -15.80 4.87 23.13
CA PRO A 28 -16.90 3.91 23.20
C PRO A 28 -18.23 4.45 22.65
N GLN A 29 -18.42 5.77 22.70
CA GLN A 29 -19.66 6.44 22.33
C GLN A 29 -19.71 6.82 20.84
N GLN A 30 -18.55 6.92 20.19
CA GLN A 30 -18.42 7.23 18.76
C GLN A 30 -18.16 5.98 17.89
N TRP A 31 -17.93 4.82 18.52
CA TRP A 31 -17.81 3.55 17.81
C TRP A 31 -19.14 3.23 17.10
N ASN A 32 -19.07 2.99 15.80
CA ASN A 32 -20.25 2.72 14.98
C ASN A 32 -19.97 1.57 14.01
N THR A 33 -20.99 1.15 13.26
CA THR A 33 -20.89 0.07 12.28
C THR A 33 -19.88 0.34 11.16
N LYS A 34 -19.56 1.60 10.82
CA LYS A 34 -18.51 1.94 9.85
C LYS A 34 -17.11 1.69 10.44
N HIS A 35 -16.89 2.04 11.71
CA HIS A 35 -15.66 1.76 12.45
C HIS A 35 -15.42 0.25 12.61
N GLN A 36 -16.47 -0.50 12.96
CA GLN A 36 -16.40 -1.96 13.10
C GLN A 36 -16.05 -2.65 11.76
N LYS A 37 -16.72 -2.25 10.65
CA LYS A 37 -16.42 -2.79 9.31
C LYS A 37 -15.01 -2.44 8.83
N ALA A 38 -14.53 -1.24 9.14
CA ALA A 38 -13.16 -0.84 8.85
C ALA A 38 -12.15 -1.69 9.64
N PHE A 39 -12.41 -1.92 10.92
CA PHE A 39 -11.57 -2.77 11.77
C PHE A 39 -11.54 -4.23 11.28
N GLU A 40 -12.68 -4.79 10.92
CA GLU A 40 -12.77 -6.15 10.37
C GLU A 40 -12.09 -6.29 9.01
N LYS A 41 -12.25 -5.30 8.11
CA LYS A 41 -11.52 -5.25 6.83
C LYS A 41 -10.02 -5.14 7.05
N LEU A 42 -9.57 -4.37 8.03
CA LEU A 42 -8.16 -4.25 8.38
C LEU A 42 -7.61 -5.58 8.90
N LYS A 43 -8.38 -6.25 9.76
CA LYS A 43 -8.03 -7.57 10.30
C LYS A 43 -7.94 -8.61 9.16
N TYR A 44 -8.91 -8.61 8.25
CA TYR A 44 -8.91 -9.47 7.06
C TYR A 44 -7.72 -9.19 6.14
N ALA A 45 -7.42 -7.91 5.88
CA ALA A 45 -6.35 -7.52 4.98
C ALA A 45 -4.95 -7.73 5.60
N LEU A 46 -4.82 -7.70 6.93
CA LEU A 46 -3.63 -8.13 7.67
C LEU A 46 -3.45 -9.66 7.61
N LEU A 47 -4.54 -10.41 7.79
CA LEU A 47 -4.54 -11.87 7.73
C LEU A 47 -4.21 -12.42 6.33
N HIS A 48 -4.58 -11.69 5.28
CA HIS A 48 -4.34 -12.07 3.87
C HIS A 48 -3.20 -11.27 3.23
N ALA A 49 -2.49 -10.44 4.00
CA ALA A 49 -1.30 -9.76 3.50
C ALA A 49 -0.29 -10.84 3.07
N PRO A 50 0.20 -10.81 1.82
CA PRO A 50 1.15 -11.80 1.36
C PRO A 50 2.37 -11.76 2.27
N ILE A 51 2.77 -12.94 2.75
CA ILE A 51 3.96 -13.11 3.60
C ILE A 51 5.14 -12.43 2.90
N LEU A 52 5.64 -11.36 3.53
CA LEU A 52 6.78 -10.63 3.02
C LEU A 52 7.99 -11.54 3.13
N SER A 53 8.57 -11.86 1.98
CA SER A 53 9.79 -12.66 1.91
C SER A 53 10.98 -11.75 2.16
N TYR A 54 11.99 -12.28 2.86
CA TYR A 54 13.24 -11.56 3.08
C TYR A 54 13.92 -11.30 1.72
N PRO A 55 14.44 -10.08 1.47
CA PRO A 55 15.11 -9.77 0.22
C PRO A 55 16.40 -10.59 0.08
N ASN A 56 16.50 -11.35 -1.02
CA ASN A 56 17.73 -12.07 -1.35
C ASN A 56 18.59 -11.23 -2.31
N MET A 57 19.66 -10.62 -1.82
CA MET A 57 20.51 -9.72 -2.63
C MET A 57 21.23 -10.41 -3.80
N SER A 58 21.32 -11.75 -3.80
CA SER A 58 21.91 -12.52 -4.91
C SER A 58 20.93 -12.79 -6.06
N LYS A 59 19.65 -12.40 -5.93
CA LYS A 59 18.61 -12.62 -6.94
C LYS A 59 18.16 -11.29 -7.53
N ARG A 60 17.74 -11.32 -8.80
CA ARG A 60 17.22 -10.12 -9.48
C ARG A 60 15.93 -9.65 -8.83
N PHE A 61 15.86 -8.36 -8.58
CA PHE A 61 14.65 -7.67 -8.17
C PHE A 61 13.79 -7.33 -9.38
N HIS A 62 12.49 -7.48 -9.22
CA HIS A 62 11.49 -7.09 -10.18
C HIS A 62 10.53 -6.10 -9.54
N VAL A 63 10.13 -5.09 -10.30
CA VAL A 63 9.15 -4.10 -9.86
C VAL A 63 7.95 -4.15 -10.79
N ALA A 64 6.76 -4.23 -10.21
CA ALA A 64 5.51 -3.99 -10.91
C ALA A 64 4.93 -2.68 -10.40
N THR A 65 4.43 -1.83 -11.30
CA THR A 65 3.75 -0.58 -10.97
C THR A 65 2.34 -0.61 -11.50
N ASP A 66 1.45 0.10 -10.81
CA ASP A 66 0.07 0.29 -11.21
C ASP A 66 -0.35 1.74 -10.94
N ALA A 67 -1.09 2.33 -11.88
CA ALA A 67 -1.59 3.69 -11.75
C ALA A 67 -3.10 3.74 -12.00
N SER A 68 -3.81 4.35 -11.05
CA SER A 68 -5.25 4.57 -11.15
C SER A 68 -5.59 6.06 -11.11
N ASN A 69 -6.85 6.40 -11.34
CA ASN A 69 -7.33 7.78 -11.19
C ASN A 69 -7.27 8.31 -9.74
N VAL A 70 -7.09 7.43 -8.74
CA VAL A 70 -7.14 7.79 -7.32
C VAL A 70 -5.76 7.73 -6.67
N GLY A 71 -4.88 6.85 -7.14
CA GLY A 71 -3.59 6.58 -6.53
C GLY A 71 -2.65 5.80 -7.44
N ILE A 72 -1.38 5.76 -7.05
CA ILE A 72 -0.32 4.96 -7.67
C ILE A 72 0.20 3.92 -6.67
N ALA A 73 0.61 2.78 -7.19
CA ALA A 73 1.15 1.67 -6.41
C ALA A 73 2.36 1.04 -7.10
N ALA A 74 3.21 0.41 -6.29
CA ALA A 74 4.36 -0.33 -6.74
C ALA A 74 4.62 -1.54 -5.82
N VAL A 75 5.03 -2.66 -6.40
CA VAL A 75 5.38 -3.89 -5.70
C VAL A 75 6.78 -4.31 -6.11
N LEU A 76 7.66 -4.48 -5.12
CA LEU A 76 8.97 -5.08 -5.28
C LEU A 76 8.87 -6.58 -4.96
N TYR A 77 9.24 -7.41 -5.93
CA TYR A 77 9.21 -8.86 -5.78
C TYR A 77 10.42 -9.52 -6.43
N GLN A 78 10.71 -10.74 -6.02
CA GLN A 78 11.73 -11.58 -6.61
C GLN A 78 11.08 -12.85 -7.17
N LYS A 79 11.65 -13.39 -8.25
CA LYS A 79 11.18 -14.64 -8.86
C LYS A 79 12.28 -15.69 -8.75
N TYR A 80 12.08 -16.67 -7.87
CA TYR A 80 12.96 -17.82 -7.70
C TYR A 80 12.13 -19.03 -7.22
N ASP A 81 12.65 -20.25 -7.38
CA ASP A 81 11.96 -21.51 -7.04
C ASP A 81 10.54 -21.62 -7.64
N ASN A 82 10.36 -21.13 -8.88
CA ASN A 82 9.07 -21.04 -9.58
C ASN A 82 7.95 -20.29 -8.82
N LYS A 83 8.31 -19.49 -7.80
CA LYS A 83 7.37 -18.69 -7.01
C LYS A 83 7.73 -17.21 -7.06
N LYS A 84 6.72 -16.36 -6.83
CA LYS A 84 6.91 -14.91 -6.65
C LYS A 84 7.00 -14.62 -5.16
N HIS A 85 8.11 -14.05 -4.75
CA HIS A 85 8.40 -13.64 -3.39
C HIS A 85 8.23 -12.13 -3.29
N ILE A 86 7.17 -11.69 -2.63
CA ILE A 86 6.89 -10.27 -2.45
C ILE A 86 7.80 -9.76 -1.33
N VAL A 87 8.67 -8.81 -1.66
CA VAL A 87 9.63 -8.22 -0.72
C VAL A 87 9.04 -6.98 -0.06
N SER A 88 8.37 -6.14 -0.84
CA SER A 88 7.79 -4.89 -0.34
C SER A 88 6.66 -4.39 -1.25
N PHE A 89 5.69 -3.71 -0.66
CA PHE A 89 4.62 -3.00 -1.37
C PHE A 89 4.69 -1.52 -0.98
N MET A 90 4.30 -0.64 -1.89
CA MET A 90 4.11 0.77 -1.61
C MET A 90 2.95 1.32 -2.41
N ALA A 91 2.12 2.15 -1.79
CA ALA A 91 1.10 2.91 -2.48
C ALA A 91 0.93 4.31 -1.90
N ARG A 92 0.46 5.21 -2.74
CA ARG A 92 0.23 6.63 -2.42
C ARG A 92 -0.98 7.12 -3.19
N ALA A 93 -1.86 7.86 -2.52
CA ALA A 93 -2.94 8.58 -3.19
C ALA A 93 -2.38 9.75 -4.01
N LEU A 94 -2.96 10.00 -5.19
CA LEU A 94 -2.59 11.14 -6.04
C LEU A 94 -3.10 12.45 -5.42
N THR A 95 -2.25 13.47 -5.46
CA THR A 95 -2.63 14.86 -5.10
C THR A 95 -3.63 15.43 -6.10
N LYS A 96 -4.32 16.53 -5.75
CA LYS A 96 -5.29 17.20 -6.64
C LYS A 96 -4.71 17.49 -8.03
N SER A 97 -3.46 17.95 -8.10
CA SER A 97 -2.78 18.25 -9.36
C SER A 97 -2.41 16.99 -10.14
N GLU A 98 -1.89 15.96 -9.46
CA GLU A 98 -1.50 14.68 -10.10
C GLU A 98 -2.73 13.91 -10.62
N ARG A 99 -3.92 14.08 -10.03
CA ARG A 99 -5.17 13.47 -10.54
C ARG A 99 -5.56 13.95 -11.93
N ASN A 100 -5.18 15.19 -12.29
CA ASN A 100 -5.47 15.79 -13.59
C ASN A 100 -4.49 15.31 -14.68
N TYR A 101 -3.49 14.49 -14.35
CA TYR A 101 -2.60 13.91 -15.34
C TYR A 101 -3.31 12.90 -16.24
N MET A 102 -2.94 12.88 -17.52
CA MET A 102 -3.31 11.80 -18.44
C MET A 102 -2.78 10.45 -17.96
N ILE A 103 -3.42 9.36 -18.37
CA ILE A 103 -3.09 8.00 -17.91
C ILE A 103 -1.60 7.67 -18.09
N THR A 104 -1.01 8.03 -19.24
CA THR A 104 0.42 7.81 -19.53
C THR A 104 1.35 8.54 -18.56
N LYS A 105 0.99 9.75 -18.14
CA LYS A 105 1.75 10.50 -17.14
C LYS A 105 1.59 9.92 -15.73
N LYS A 106 0.44 9.34 -15.41
CA LYS A 106 0.20 8.63 -14.15
C LYS A 106 1.02 7.33 -14.07
N GLU A 107 1.09 6.58 -15.17
CA GLU A 107 1.96 5.40 -15.30
C GLU A 107 3.43 5.76 -15.11
N LEU A 108 3.91 6.79 -15.80
CA LEU A 108 5.29 7.27 -15.63
C LEU A 108 5.56 7.73 -14.20
N LEU A 109 4.60 8.40 -13.56
CA LEU A 109 4.69 8.82 -12.16
C LEU A 109 4.78 7.61 -11.22
N ALA A 110 4.04 6.52 -11.48
CA ALA A 110 4.13 5.28 -10.73
C ALA A 110 5.52 4.63 -10.86
N ILE A 111 6.10 4.62 -12.07
CA ILE A 111 7.48 4.15 -12.31
C ILE A 111 8.50 5.00 -11.53
N ILE A 112 8.44 6.32 -11.65
CA ILE A 112 9.35 7.23 -10.93
C ILE A 112 9.20 7.05 -9.41
N PHE A 113 7.97 6.90 -8.92
CA PHE A 113 7.68 6.65 -7.52
C PHE A 113 8.31 5.34 -7.04
N ALA A 114 8.19 4.27 -7.83
CA ALA A 114 8.77 2.98 -7.52
C ALA A 114 10.31 3.03 -7.49
N LEU A 115 10.95 3.65 -8.50
CA LEU A 115 12.41 3.79 -8.55
C LEU A 115 12.94 4.61 -7.37
N LYS A 116 12.30 5.75 -7.03
CA LYS A 116 12.71 6.56 -5.88
C LYS A 116 12.60 5.81 -4.56
N LYS A 117 11.59 4.95 -4.40
CA LYS A 117 11.36 4.21 -3.17
C LYS A 117 12.21 2.95 -3.06
N PHE A 118 12.41 2.25 -4.16
CA PHE A 118 13.17 1.00 -4.22
C PHE A 118 14.61 1.18 -4.68
N HIS A 119 15.13 2.41 -4.81
CA HIS A 119 16.54 2.71 -5.08
C HIS A 119 17.50 1.83 -4.28
N LYS A 120 17.23 1.54 -3.00
CA LYS A 120 18.17 0.76 -2.18
C LYS A 120 18.29 -0.71 -2.61
N TYR A 121 17.35 -1.19 -3.43
CA TYR A 121 17.25 -2.57 -3.91
C TYR A 121 17.42 -2.71 -5.43
N LEU A 122 17.39 -1.60 -6.18
CA LEU A 122 17.53 -1.53 -7.63
C LEU A 122 18.85 -0.86 -8.01
#